data_AF-A0A6J3PXJ1-F1
#
_entry.id   AF-A0A6J3PXJ1-F1
#
_cell.length_a   1.000
_cell.length_b   1.000
_cell.length_c   1.000
_cell.angle_alpha   90.00
_cell.angle_beta   90.00
_cell.angle_gamma   90.00
#
_symmetry.space_group_name_H-M   'P 1'
#
loop_
_entity.id
_entity.type
_entity.pdbx_description
1 polymer ?
#
loop_
_entity_poly.entity_id
_entity_poly.type
_entity_poly.pdbx_seq_one_letter_code
_entity_poly.pdbx_strand_id
1 'polypeptide(L)'
;MFLSAVTFAKTKSKTILVKMLSQAGTGFSFNTKRSRLREKLTLLHYDPVARLPFLLWSAQFLLLFFWSLALASPPTRVDISWVKTLFFIFLLVIFFF
;
A
#
# COMPACT_ATOMS: atom_id res chain seq x y z
N MET A 1 -57.47 17.38 20.26
CA MET A 1 -57.80 17.24 18.82
C MET A 1 -56.98 18.27 18.06
N PHE A 2 -56.38 18.08 16.90
CA PHE A 2 -55.91 16.96 16.10
C PHE A 2 -55.09 17.66 14.98
N LEU A 3 -53.82 17.29 14.80
CA LEU A 3 -52.91 17.48 13.64
C LEU A 3 -52.96 18.74 12.74
N SER A 4 -51.84 19.47 12.67
CA SER A 4 -51.27 20.06 11.43
C SER A 4 -49.93 20.75 11.75
N ALA A 5 -48.75 20.46 11.22
CA ALA A 5 -48.34 19.62 10.11
C ALA A 5 -46.97 19.01 10.47
N VAL A 6 -46.94 17.70 10.75
CA VAL A 6 -45.69 16.93 10.66
C VAL A 6 -45.44 16.68 9.18
N THR A 7 -45.16 17.72 8.43
CA THR A 7 -44.45 17.58 7.16
C THR A 7 -42.98 17.72 7.49
N PHE A 8 -42.39 16.66 8.07
CA PHE A 8 -40.94 16.53 8.09
C PHE A 8 -40.51 16.31 6.65
N ALA A 9 -40.27 17.43 5.98
CA ALA A 9 -39.86 17.55 4.60
C ALA A 9 -38.76 16.54 4.28
N LYS A 10 -39.01 15.71 3.26
CA LYS A 10 -38.01 14.94 2.48
C LYS A 10 -36.81 14.53 3.32
N THR A 11 -36.95 13.44 4.09
CA THR A 11 -35.91 12.87 4.98
C THR A 11 -34.53 12.94 4.34
N LYS A 12 -33.79 14.01 4.64
CA LYS A 12 -32.41 14.18 4.16
C LYS A 12 -31.62 13.00 4.69
N SER A 13 -30.86 12.32 3.84
CA SER A 13 -30.10 11.14 4.26
C SER A 13 -29.16 11.51 5.42
N LYS A 14 -29.29 10.77 6.53
CA LYS A 14 -28.48 10.97 7.74
C LYS A 14 -26.99 10.72 7.44
N THR A 15 -26.70 9.82 6.51
CA THR A 15 -25.36 9.45 6.07
C THR A 15 -25.13 9.80 4.61
N ILE A 16 -23.87 10.11 4.29
CA ILE A 16 -23.37 10.41 2.96
C ILE A 16 -22.15 9.53 2.67
N LEU A 17 -22.03 9.12 1.41
CA LEU A 17 -20.86 8.42 0.89
C LEU A 17 -19.81 9.46 0.51
N VAL A 18 -18.58 9.27 1.01
CA VAL A 18 -17.48 10.20 0.79
C VAL A 18 -16.30 9.43 0.26
N LYS A 19 -15.67 9.99 -0.77
CA LYS A 19 -14.40 9.54 -1.29
C LYS A 19 -13.28 10.15 -0.45
N MET A 20 -12.61 9.32 0.33
CA MET A 20 -11.42 9.69 1.08
C MET A 20 -10.23 9.65 0.12
N LEU A 21 -9.38 10.67 0.19
CA LEU A 21 -8.17 10.77 -0.61
C LEU A 21 -6.96 10.62 0.32
N SER A 22 -5.96 9.85 -0.12
CA SER A 22 -4.69 9.76 0.58
C SER A 22 -3.98 11.12 0.61
N GLN A 23 -3.44 11.49 1.76
CA GLN A 23 -2.70 12.74 1.94
C GLN A 23 -1.32 12.71 1.26
N ALA A 24 -0.81 11.52 0.94
CA ALA A 24 0.47 11.31 0.28
C ALA A 24 0.47 11.65 -1.22
N GLY A 25 -0.66 12.12 -1.79
CA GLY A 25 -0.75 12.50 -3.21
C GLY A 25 -0.67 11.33 -4.19
N THR A 26 -0.75 10.10 -3.69
CA THR A 26 -0.62 8.83 -4.45
C THR A 26 -1.79 8.53 -5.39
N GLY A 27 -2.87 9.31 -5.31
CA GLY A 27 -4.12 9.04 -6.05
C GLY A 27 -4.96 7.90 -5.46
N PHE A 28 -4.53 7.25 -4.38
CA PHE A 28 -5.32 6.23 -3.70
C PHE A 28 -6.56 6.85 -3.04
N SER A 29 -7.71 6.23 -3.29
CA SER A 29 -8.98 6.70 -2.76
C SER A 29 -9.88 5.54 -2.35
N PHE A 30 -10.54 5.69 -1.20
CA PHE A 30 -11.51 4.71 -0.72
C PHE A 30 -12.83 5.37 -0.34
N ASN A 31 -13.91 4.60 -0.47
CA ASN A 31 -15.25 5.07 -0.16
C ASN A 31 -15.59 4.76 1.29
N THR A 32 -16.05 5.76 2.04
CA THR A 32 -16.52 5.57 3.42
C THR A 32 -17.84 6.29 3.65
N LYS A 33 -18.61 5.81 4.62
CA LYS A 33 -19.87 6.43 5.04
C LYS A 33 -19.60 7.36 6.22
N ARG A 34 -20.05 8.61 6.13
CA ARG A 34 -20.04 9.54 7.27
C ARG A 34 -21.41 10.15 7.51
N SER A 35 -21.66 10.60 8.75
CA SER A 35 -22.83 11.42 9.06
C SER A 35 -22.72 12.78 8.39
N ARG A 36 -23.83 13.33 7.90
CA ARG A 36 -23.87 14.61 7.18
C ARG A 36 -23.49 15.81 8.05
N LEU A 37 -23.85 15.77 9.34
CA LEU A 37 -23.61 16.84 10.30
C LEU A 37 -22.24 16.77 10.98
N ARG A 38 -21.48 15.69 10.75
CA ARG A 38 -20.15 15.51 11.34
C ARG A 38 -19.11 16.29 10.54
N GLU A 39 -18.06 16.73 11.21
CA GLU A 39 -16.89 17.36 10.58
C GLU A 39 -16.17 16.42 9.59
N LYS A 40 -15.20 16.97 8.85
CA LYS A 40 -14.42 16.23 7.84
C LYS A 40 -13.66 15.09 8.51
N LEU A 41 -13.86 13.88 8.01
CA LEU A 41 -13.22 12.69 8.55
C LEU A 41 -11.73 12.71 8.18
N THR A 42 -10.87 12.58 9.18
CA THR A 42 -9.46 12.20 9.03
C THR A 42 -9.31 10.78 9.53
N LEU A 43 -8.88 9.87 8.66
CA LEU A 43 -8.74 8.45 9.00
C LEU A 43 -7.34 8.01 8.59
N LEU A 44 -6.63 7.38 9.52
CA LEU A 44 -5.34 6.76 9.25
C LEU A 44 -5.63 5.42 8.57
N HIS A 45 -5.53 5.40 7.25
CA HIS A 45 -5.72 4.21 6.43
C HIS A 45 -4.41 3.82 5.76
N TYR A 46 -4.18 2.53 5.61
CA TYR A 46 -3.00 2.03 4.91
C TYR A 46 -3.09 2.37 3.41
N ASP A 47 -2.01 2.94 2.88
CA ASP A 47 -1.87 3.25 1.46
C ASP A 47 -0.87 2.27 0.80
N PRO A 48 -1.35 1.32 -0.01
CA PRO A 48 -0.48 0.34 -0.65
C PRO A 48 0.48 0.98 -1.68
N VAL A 49 0.11 2.13 -2.26
CA VAL A 49 0.90 2.79 -3.32
C VAL A 49 2.18 3.39 -2.74
N ALA A 50 2.16 3.82 -1.48
CA ALA A 50 3.33 4.37 -0.81
C ALA A 50 4.42 3.30 -0.51
N ARG A 51 4.04 2.01 -0.44
CA ARG A 51 5.00 0.93 -0.10
C ARG A 51 5.77 0.40 -1.32
N LEU A 52 5.15 0.44 -2.51
CA LEU A 52 5.74 -0.10 -3.73
C LEU A 52 7.11 0.51 -4.09
N PRO A 53 7.31 1.85 -4.03
CA PRO A 53 8.60 2.45 -4.38
C PRO A 53 9.74 1.97 -3.47
N PHE A 54 9.50 1.84 -2.17
CA PHE A 54 10.48 1.36 -1.21
C PHE A 54 10.86 -0.12 -1.45
N LEU A 55 9.87 -0.96 -1.76
CA LEU A 55 10.08 -2.36 -2.11
C LEU A 55 10.88 -2.51 -3.41
N LEU A 56 10.53 -1.74 -4.44
CA LEU A 56 11.24 -1.74 -5.72
C LEU A 56 12.69 -1.27 -5.56
N TRP A 57 12.91 -0.20 -4.79
CA TRP A 57 14.24 0.35 -4.60
C TRP A 57 15.14 -0.58 -3.79
N SER A 58 14.62 -1.18 -2.71
CA SER A 58 15.37 -2.15 -1.90
C SER A 58 15.71 -3.42 -2.68
N ALA A 59 14.80 -3.92 -3.53
CA ALA A 59 15.07 -5.05 -4.42
C ALA A 59 16.19 -4.75 -5.43
N GLN A 60 16.17 -3.57 -6.06
CA GLN A 60 17.21 -3.14 -7.01
C GLN A 60 18.59 -3.06 -6.34
N PHE A 61 18.67 -2.52 -5.12
CA PHE A 61 19.92 -2.43 -4.36
C PHE A 61 20.49 -3.80 -4.00
N LEU A 62 19.65 -4.75 -3.60
CA LEU A 62 20.07 -6.12 -3.30
C LEU A 62 20.57 -6.84 -4.55
N LEU A 63 19.88 -6.70 -5.69
CA LEU A 63 20.33 -7.26 -6.97
C LEU A 63 21.73 -6.74 -7.37
N LEU A 64 21.95 -5.43 -7.23
CA LEU A 64 23.26 -4.81 -7.50
C LEU A 64 24.35 -5.31 -6.55
N PHE A 65 24.02 -5.52 -5.28
CA PHE A 65 24.95 -6.05 -4.29
C PHE A 65 25.39 -7.49 -4.63
N PHE A 66 24.44 -8.37 -4.98
CA PHE A 66 24.76 -9.74 -5.41
C PHE A 66 25.55 -9.78 -6.73
N TRP A 67 25.26 -8.87 -7.67
CA TRP A 67 26.03 -8.75 -8.91
C TRP A 67 27.50 -8.34 -8.66
N SER A 68 27.72 -7.41 -7.72
CA SER A 68 29.07 -6.99 -7.31
C SER A 68 29.86 -8.15 -6.69
N LEU A 69 29.22 -8.95 -5.82
CA LEU A 69 29.84 -10.11 -5.20
C LEU A 69 30.23 -11.20 -6.23
N ALA A 70 29.39 -11.39 -7.26
CA ALA A 70 29.68 -12.29 -8.36
C ALA A 70 30.87 -11.81 -9.21
N LEU A 71 31.05 -10.50 -9.38
CA LEU A 71 32.16 -9.92 -10.16
C LEU A 71 33.49 -9.88 -9.40
N ALA A 72 33.44 -9.76 -8.06
CA ALA A 72 34.61 -9.74 -7.19
C ALA A 72 35.23 -11.14 -6.93
N SER A 73 34.57 -12.21 -7.40
CA SER A 73 35.03 -13.58 -7.23
C SER A 73 36.08 -13.94 -8.30
N PRO A 74 37.34 -14.28 -7.95
CA PRO A 74 38.35 -14.70 -8.91
C PRO A 74 37.93 -16.03 -9.58
N PRO A 75 38.37 -16.31 -10.82
CA PRO A 75 38.00 -17.50 -11.58
C PRO A 75 38.77 -18.75 -11.09
N THR A 76 38.71 -19.02 -9.79
CA THR A 76 39.39 -20.15 -9.17
C THR A 76 38.45 -20.86 -8.22
N ARG A 77 37.96 -22.04 -8.65
CA ARG A 77 37.34 -23.17 -7.92
C ARG A 77 36.69 -22.93 -6.54
N VAL A 78 36.10 -21.76 -6.27
CA VAL A 78 35.07 -21.64 -5.24
C VAL A 78 33.76 -21.81 -5.98
N ASP A 79 33.10 -22.93 -5.74
CA ASP A 79 31.87 -23.31 -6.42
C ASP A 79 30.81 -22.20 -6.30
N ILE A 80 30.72 -21.37 -7.35
CA ILE A 80 29.72 -20.31 -7.56
C ILE A 80 28.27 -20.81 -7.37
N SER A 81 28.10 -22.13 -7.36
CA SER A 81 26.90 -22.86 -6.96
C SER A 81 26.29 -22.39 -5.64
N TRP A 82 27.09 -22.16 -4.59
CA TRP A 82 26.54 -21.76 -3.28
C TRP A 82 25.96 -20.34 -3.31
N VAL A 83 26.59 -19.41 -4.02
CA VAL A 83 26.09 -18.03 -4.19
C VAL A 83 24.80 -18.03 -5.02
N LYS A 84 24.75 -18.83 -6.09
CA LYS A 84 23.52 -19.01 -6.90
C LYS A 84 22.37 -19.60 -6.09
N THR A 85 22.67 -20.56 -5.20
CA THR A 85 21.68 -21.22 -4.34
C THR A 85 21.12 -20.23 -3.30
N LEU A 86 21.99 -19.46 -2.64
CA LEU A 86 21.58 -18.40 -1.70
C LEU A 86 20.75 -17.31 -2.37
N PHE A 87 21.12 -16.89 -3.59
CA PHE A 87 20.35 -15.93 -4.37
C PHE A 87 18.95 -16.47 -4.73
N PHE A 88 18.87 -17.74 -5.14
CA PHE A 88 17.59 -18.37 -5.49
C PHE A 88 16.66 -18.53 -4.28
N ILE A 89 17.21 -18.92 -3.12
CA ILE A 89 16.45 -18.99 -1.86
C ILE A 89 15.93 -17.60 -1.45
N PHE A 90 16.77 -16.56 -1.58
CA PHE A 90 16.38 -15.20 -1.25
C PHE A 90 15.26 -14.67 -2.16
N LEU A 91 15.35 -14.96 -3.47
CA LEU A 91 14.32 -14.59 -4.44
C LEU A 91 12.99 -15.31 -4.19
N LEU A 92 13.05 -16.58 -3.75
CA LEU A 92 11.88 -17.36 -3.35
C LEU A 92 11.21 -16.74 -2.10
N VAL A 93 11.98 -16.31 -1.10
CA VAL A 93 11.44 -15.63 0.09
C VAL A 93 10.72 -14.33 -0.29
N ILE A 94 11.31 -13.50 -1.16
CA ILE A 94 10.67 -12.25 -1.62
C ILE A 94 9.38 -12.50 -2.42
N PHE A 95 9.32 -13.58 -3.20
CA PHE A 95 8.16 -13.85 -4.04
C PHE A 95 6.98 -14.43 -3.24
N PHE A 96 7.25 -15.06 -2.10
CA PHE A 96 6.24 -15.71 -1.25
C PHE A 96 5.83 -14.90 0.00
N PHE A 97 6.46 -13.75 0.29
CA PHE A 97 6.14 -12.86 1.42
C PHE A 97 5.82 -11.43 0.97
#